data_AF-A0A958SYU9-F1
#
_entry.id   AF-A0A958SYU9-F1
#
_cell.length_a   1.000
_cell.length_b   1.000
_cell.length_c   1.000
_cell.angle_alpha   90.00
_cell.angle_beta   90.00
_cell.angle_gamma   90.00
#
_symmetry.space_group_name_H-M   'P 1'
#
loop_
_entity.id
_entity.type
_entity.pdbx_description
1 polymer ?
#
loop_
_entity_poly.entity_id
_entity_poly.type
_entity_poly.pdbx_seq_one_letter_code
_entity_poly.pdbx_strand_id
1 'polypeptide(L)'
;VELQRTNGIITQLVKKSPLLYRPIYGVTNPAIKRAVKQLNLKSIGWNVRSLDTVLNENQAYNRLLKIKKGDLILLHDTSQKTVNILERLLRSLSEQNLSSVTVDELLNIEAYE
;
A
#
# COMPACT_ATOMS: atom_id res chain seq x y z
N VAL A 1 20.52 -7.66 6.81
CA VAL A 1 19.32 -8.41 6.35
C VAL A 1 18.60 -7.56 5.30
N GLU A 2 17.93 -8.15 4.30
CA GLU A 2 17.22 -7.48 3.19
C GLU A 2 16.53 -6.15 3.59
N LEU A 3 15.67 -6.17 4.61
CA LEU A 3 14.95 -4.99 5.12
C LEU A 3 15.86 -3.81 5.49
N GLN A 4 16.96 -4.09 6.19
CA GLN A 4 17.91 -3.07 6.61
C GLN A 4 18.62 -2.45 5.39
N ARG A 5 18.97 -3.27 4.39
CA ARG A 5 19.59 -2.81 3.15
C ARG A 5 18.63 -1.90 2.38
N THR A 6 17.38 -2.32 2.21
CA THR A 6 16.35 -1.54 1.52
C THR A 6 16.10 -0.21 2.21
N ASN A 7 15.92 -0.20 3.53
CA ASN A 7 15.73 1.04 4.29
C ASN A 7 16.95 1.98 4.17
N GLY A 8 18.16 1.45 4.24
CA GLY A 8 19.38 2.25 4.06
C GLY A 8 19.44 2.94 2.68
N ILE A 9 19.10 2.21 1.62
CA ILE A 9 19.05 2.77 0.25
C ILE A 9 17.97 3.85 0.14
N ILE A 10 16.75 3.60 0.64
CA ILE A 10 15.67 4.59 0.60
C ILE A 10 16.07 5.85 1.38
N THR A 11 16.63 5.70 2.57
CA THR A 11 17.09 6.82 3.40
C THR A 11 18.16 7.64 2.69
N GLN A 12 19.12 6.97 2.04
CA GLN A 12 20.19 7.65 1.30
C GLN A 12 19.65 8.49 0.14
N LEU A 13 18.65 7.98 -0.59
CA LEU A 13 18.07 8.62 -1.78
C LEU A 13 17.02 9.69 -1.44
N VAL A 14 16.11 9.39 -0.51
CA VAL A 14 14.94 10.22 -0.17
C VAL A 14 15.22 11.18 1.00
N LYS A 15 16.32 10.95 1.75
CA LYS A 15 16.71 11.71 2.95
C LYS A 15 15.70 11.61 4.10
N LYS A 16 14.89 10.55 4.10
CA LYS A 16 13.92 10.19 5.13
C LYS A 16 13.96 8.68 5.35
N SER A 17 14.00 8.23 6.59
CA SER A 17 14.06 6.80 6.89
C SER A 17 12.65 6.23 7.00
N PRO A 18 12.28 5.19 6.21
CA PRO A 18 10.93 4.64 6.27
C PRO A 18 10.65 3.91 7.58
N LEU A 19 9.48 4.17 8.16
CA LEU A 19 8.96 3.47 9.33
C LEU A 19 7.91 2.41 8.98
N LEU A 20 7.43 2.39 7.73
CA LEU A 20 6.41 1.46 7.26
C LEU A 20 7.00 0.35 6.40
N TYR A 21 6.49 -0.85 6.57
CA TYR A 21 6.87 -2.03 5.79
C TYR A 21 5.63 -2.79 5.35
N ARG A 22 5.59 -3.20 4.07
CA ARG A 22 4.54 -4.06 3.53
C ARG A 22 5.08 -5.49 3.33
N PRO A 23 4.60 -6.50 4.07
CA PRO A 23 5.02 -7.88 3.88
C PRO A 23 4.68 -8.41 2.50
N ILE A 24 5.56 -9.25 1.96
CA ILE A 24 5.35 -9.92 0.67
C ILE A 24 4.08 -10.78 0.76
N TYR A 25 3.13 -10.53 -0.15
CA TYR A 25 1.79 -11.16 -0.17
C TYR A 25 0.99 -11.07 1.16
N GLY A 26 1.37 -10.16 2.07
CA GLY A 26 0.78 -10.10 3.41
C GLY A 26 1.21 -11.25 4.34
N VAL A 27 2.18 -12.06 3.93
CA VAL A 27 2.68 -13.19 4.72
C VAL A 27 3.74 -12.72 5.71
N THR A 28 3.56 -13.09 6.98
CA THR A 28 4.54 -12.86 8.05
C THR A 28 5.07 -14.17 8.59
N ASN A 29 6.35 -14.23 8.93
CA ASN A 29 6.96 -15.36 9.64
C ASN A 29 7.81 -14.86 10.84
N PRO A 30 8.26 -15.73 11.76
CA PRO A 30 9.02 -15.31 12.93
C PRO A 30 10.32 -14.56 12.61
N ALA A 31 10.96 -14.84 11.47
CA ALA A 31 12.16 -14.10 11.04
C ALA A 31 11.82 -12.67 10.61
N ILE A 32 10.77 -12.49 9.79
CA ILE A 32 10.26 -11.18 9.36
C ILE A 32 9.82 -10.38 10.60
N LYS A 33 9.06 -11.00 11.51
CA LYS A 33 8.60 -10.34 12.75
C LYS A 33 9.77 -9.83 13.58
N ARG A 34 10.84 -10.61 13.72
CA ARG A 34 12.07 -10.19 14.42
C ARG A 34 12.75 -9.03 13.71
N ALA A 35 12.91 -9.09 12.39
CA ALA A 35 13.55 -8.03 11.61
C ALA A 35 12.75 -6.71 11.68
N VAL A 36 11.42 -6.77 11.51
CA VAL A 36 10.52 -5.62 11.63
C VAL A 36 10.64 -4.98 13.02
N LYS A 37 10.67 -5.78 14.09
CA LYS A 37 10.86 -5.28 15.45
C LYS A 37 12.25 -4.66 15.67
N GLN A 38 13.31 -5.28 15.18
CA GLN A 38 14.69 -4.78 15.33
C GLN A 38 14.91 -3.46 14.60
N LEU A 39 14.23 -3.25 13.47
CA LEU A 39 14.32 -2.05 12.65
C LEU A 39 13.24 -1.00 12.99
N ASN A 40 12.48 -1.22 14.08
CA ASN A 40 11.38 -0.34 14.51
C ASN A 40 10.32 -0.05 13.41
N LEU A 41 10.05 -1.03 12.54
CA LEU A 41 9.10 -0.89 11.44
C LEU A 41 7.69 -1.30 11.85
N LYS A 42 6.70 -0.67 11.21
CA LYS A 42 5.28 -1.01 11.31
C LYS A 42 4.84 -1.77 10.07
N SER A 43 4.29 -2.96 10.28
CA SER A 43 3.78 -3.79 9.19
C SER A 43 2.41 -3.28 8.73
N ILE A 44 2.29 -2.93 7.45
CA ILE A 44 1.06 -2.45 6.82
C ILE A 44 0.49 -3.52 5.90
N GLY A 45 -0.78 -3.85 6.11
CA GLY A 45 -1.57 -4.72 5.24
C GLY A 45 -2.61 -3.94 4.43
N TRP A 46 -3.53 -4.67 3.81
CA TRP A 46 -4.66 -4.11 3.06
C TRP A 46 -5.86 -5.02 3.23
N ASN A 47 -7.06 -4.46 3.14
CA ASN A 47 -8.31 -5.22 3.21
C ASN A 47 -9.01 -5.31 1.85
N VAL A 48 -8.65 -4.47 0.88
CA VAL A 48 -9.22 -4.49 -0.48
C VAL A 48 -8.14 -4.90 -1.50
N ARG A 49 -8.45 -5.91 -2.32
CA ARG A 49 -7.58 -6.42 -3.40
C ARG A 49 -8.24 -6.24 -4.76
N SER A 50 -7.63 -5.40 -5.60
CA SER A 50 -8.01 -5.16 -6.99
C SER A 50 -7.74 -6.37 -7.90
N LEU A 51 -6.67 -7.12 -7.62
CA LEU A 51 -6.11 -8.14 -8.52
C LEU A 51 -5.76 -7.56 -9.90
N ASP A 52 -5.34 -6.29 -9.91
CA ASP A 52 -4.93 -5.54 -11.09
C ASP A 52 -3.81 -6.22 -11.89
N THR A 53 -2.95 -7.01 -11.27
CA THR A 53 -1.89 -7.77 -11.97
C THR A 53 -2.40 -9.03 -12.68
N VAL A 54 -3.62 -9.50 -12.39
CA VAL A 54 -4.15 -10.78 -12.89
C VAL A 54 -5.40 -10.59 -13.75
N LEU A 55 -6.32 -9.74 -13.32
CA LEU A 55 -7.61 -9.54 -13.99
C LEU A 55 -7.51 -8.49 -15.09
N ASN A 56 -8.47 -8.49 -16.02
CA ASN A 56 -8.61 -7.38 -16.96
C ASN A 56 -9.08 -6.09 -16.25
N GLU A 57 -9.00 -4.96 -16.94
CA GLU A 57 -9.28 -3.63 -16.36
C GLU A 57 -10.65 -3.55 -15.69
N ASN A 58 -11.70 -3.95 -16.41
CA ASN A 58 -13.08 -3.87 -15.92
C ASN A 58 -13.33 -4.82 -14.75
N GLN A 59 -12.80 -6.04 -14.81
CA GLN A 59 -12.90 -7.00 -13.73
C GLN A 59 -12.21 -6.49 -12.45
N ALA A 60 -11.00 -5.94 -12.57
CA ALA A 60 -10.28 -5.37 -11.44
C ALA A 60 -11.00 -4.14 -10.87
N TYR A 61 -11.48 -3.24 -11.72
CA TYR A 61 -12.24 -2.05 -11.31
C TYR A 61 -13.54 -2.42 -10.59
N ASN A 62 -14.29 -3.43 -11.07
CA ASN A 62 -15.53 -3.86 -10.44
C ASN A 62 -15.35 -4.33 -8.99
N ARG A 63 -14.16 -4.80 -8.63
CA ARG A 63 -13.83 -5.19 -7.25
C ARG A 63 -13.68 -3.99 -6.31
N LEU A 64 -13.43 -2.81 -6.87
CA LEU A 64 -13.24 -1.56 -6.14
C LEU A 64 -14.55 -0.77 -5.97
N LEU A 65 -15.65 -1.19 -6.57
CA LEU A 65 -16.94 -0.50 -6.45
C LEU A 65 -17.59 -0.61 -5.05
N LYS A 66 -17.07 -1.50 -4.19
CA LYS A 66 -17.62 -1.77 -2.85
C LYS A 66 -16.77 -1.18 -1.72
N ILE A 67 -15.83 -0.29 -2.06
CA ILE A 67 -14.96 0.33 -1.06
C ILE A 67 -15.76 1.23 -0.12
N LYS A 68 -15.23 1.43 1.07
CA LYS A 68 -15.78 2.30 2.10
C LYS A 68 -14.68 3.08 2.80
N LYS A 69 -15.08 4.10 3.56
CA LYS A 69 -14.18 4.86 4.43
C LYS A 69 -13.38 3.90 5.33
N GLY A 70 -12.06 4.08 5.37
CA GLY A 70 -11.16 3.24 6.16
C GLY A 70 -10.50 2.10 5.38
N ASP A 71 -10.88 1.86 4.13
CA ASP A 71 -10.26 0.79 3.34
C ASP A 71 -8.84 1.15 2.88
N LEU A 72 -7.95 0.17 3.02
CA LEU A 72 -6.62 0.13 2.43
C LEU A 72 -6.64 -0.74 1.19
N ILE A 73 -6.30 -0.15 0.03
CA ILE A 73 -6.41 -0.77 -1.29
C ILE A 73 -5.03 -1.18 -1.80
N LEU A 74 -4.89 -2.42 -2.25
CA LEU A 74 -3.70 -2.90 -2.94
C LEU A 74 -3.81 -2.68 -4.47
N LEU A 75 -2.86 -1.92 -5.02
CA LEU A 75 -2.62 -1.71 -6.45
C LEU A 75 -1.13 -1.88 -6.76
N HIS A 76 -0.80 -2.12 -8.03
CA HIS A 76 0.55 -2.24 -8.56
C HIS A 76 0.72 -1.34 -9.79
N ASP A 77 1.69 -0.43 -9.73
CA ASP A 77 2.04 0.55 -10.77
C ASP A 77 2.77 -0.06 -11.98
N THR A 78 2.63 -1.37 -12.21
CA THR A 78 3.38 -2.13 -13.23
C THR A 78 2.73 -2.12 -14.62
N SER A 79 1.56 -1.50 -14.77
CA SER A 79 0.84 -1.50 -16.07
C SER A 79 -0.04 -0.27 -16.27
N GLN A 80 -0.23 0.12 -17.54
CA GLN A 80 -1.17 1.19 -17.94
C GLN A 80 -2.60 0.90 -17.47
N LYS A 81 -2.99 -0.37 -17.45
CA LYS A 81 -4.28 -0.82 -16.93
C LYS A 81 -4.50 -0.37 -15.48
N THR A 82 -3.49 -0.45 -14.61
CA THR A 82 -3.63 -0.01 -13.22
C THR A 82 -3.78 1.51 -13.13
N VAL A 83 -3.10 2.26 -14.00
CA VAL A 83 -3.28 3.72 -14.08
C VAL A 83 -4.71 4.08 -14.45
N ASN A 84 -5.30 3.41 -15.45
CA ASN A 84 -6.69 3.62 -15.85
C ASN A 84 -7.68 3.25 -14.72
N ILE A 85 -7.43 2.15 -14.00
CA ILE A 85 -8.22 1.75 -12.82
C ILE A 85 -8.15 2.83 -11.74
N LEU A 86 -6.96 3.36 -11.45
CA LEU A 86 -6.75 4.39 -10.44
C LEU A 86 -7.51 5.68 -10.80
N GLU A 87 -7.47 6.11 -12.06
CA GLU A 87 -8.23 7.29 -12.50
C GLU A 87 -9.73 7.11 -12.25
N ARG A 88 -10.30 5.97 -12.68
CA ARG A 88 -11.73 5.66 -12.48
C ARG A 88 -12.07 5.59 -11.00
N LEU A 89 -11.19 5.01 -10.19
CA LEU A 89 -11.35 4.89 -8.74
C LEU A 89 -11.43 6.27 -8.07
N LEU A 90 -10.51 7.18 -8.40
CA LEU A 90 -10.47 8.53 -7.82
C LEU A 90 -11.73 9.34 -8.15
N ARG A 91 -12.26 9.20 -9.39
CA ARG A 91 -13.55 9.81 -9.76
C ARG A 91 -14.70 9.25 -8.93
N SER A 92 -14.79 7.92 -8.81
CA SER A 92 -15.86 7.27 -8.03
C SER A 92 -15.79 7.59 -6.54
N LEU A 93 -14.58 7.74 -5.97
CA LEU A 93 -14.38 8.18 -4.59
C LEU A 93 -14.99 9.56 -4.36
N SER A 94 -14.73 10.51 -5.27
CA SER A 94 -15.29 11.86 -5.18
C SER A 94 -16.82 11.86 -5.23
N GLU A 95 -17.43 11.05 -6.10
CA GLU A 95 -18.90 10.89 -6.19
C GLU A 95 -19.51 10.35 -4.89
N GLN A 96 -18.74 9.55 -4.13
CA GLN A 96 -19.15 8.97 -2.85
C GLN A 96 -18.79 9.85 -1.65
N ASN A 97 -18.31 11.08 -1.86
CA ASN A 97 -17.78 11.97 -0.81
C ASN A 97 -16.66 11.32 0.01
N LEU A 98 -15.83 10.50 -0.64
CA LEU A 98 -14.63 9.89 -0.08
C LEU A 98 -13.39 10.54 -0.70
N SER A 99 -12.30 10.60 0.08
CA SER A 99 -11.01 11.11 -0.38
C SER A 99 -9.95 10.03 -0.22
N SER A 100 -9.01 9.98 -1.18
CA SER A 100 -7.80 9.18 -1.04
C SER A 100 -6.80 9.94 -0.17
N VAL A 101 -6.23 9.25 0.81
CA VAL A 101 -5.20 9.75 1.72
C VAL A 101 -4.05 8.75 1.77
N THR A 102 -2.91 9.14 2.34
CA THR A 102 -1.81 8.20 2.57
C THR A 102 -2.14 7.24 3.71
N VAL A 103 -1.38 6.16 3.82
CA VAL A 103 -1.58 5.16 4.87
C VAL A 103 -1.33 5.75 6.26
N ASP A 104 -0.30 6.58 6.38
CA ASP A 104 0.07 7.30 7.60
C ASP A 104 -1.02 8.26 8.06
N GLU A 105 -1.62 9.02 7.13
CA GLU A 105 -2.78 9.87 7.42
C GLU A 105 -3.99 9.04 7.90
N LEU A 106 -4.31 7.95 7.19
CA LEU A 106 -5.46 7.12 7.53
C LEU A 106 -5.34 6.46 8.91
N LEU A 107 -4.13 5.99 9.26
CA LEU A 107 -3.86 5.28 10.49
C LEU A 107 -3.36 6.20 11.63
N ASN A 108 -3.16 7.49 11.35
CA ASN A 108 -2.59 8.47 12.26
C ASN A 108 -1.25 7.99 12.87
N ILE A 109 -0.30 7.63 12.00
CA ILE A 109 1.05 7.15 12.37
C ILE A 109 2.11 7.88 11.56
N GLU A 110 3.37 7.88 12.01
CA GLU A 110 4.48 8.40 11.20
C GLU A 110 4.91 7.40 10.13
N ALA A 111 5.07 7.88 8.89
CA ALA A 111 5.61 7.10 7.78
C ALA A 111 7.14 7.12 7.70
N TYR A 112 7.77 8.16 8.24
CA TYR A 112 9.20 8.41 8.15
C TYR A 112 9.73 9.02 9.45
N GLU A 113 11.01 8.78 9.73
CA GLU A 113 11.85 9.55 10.66
C GLU A 113 12.88 10.41 9.89
#